data_AF-A0A2V8SDC4-F1
#
_entry.id   AF-A0A2V8SDC4-F1
#
_cell.length_a   1.000
_cell.length_b   1.000
_cell.length_c   1.000
_cell.angle_alpha   90.00
_cell.angle_beta   90.00
_cell.angle_gamma   90.00
#
_symmetry.space_group_name_H-M   'P 1'
#
loop_
_entity.id
_entity.type
_entity.pdbx_description
1 polymer ?
#
loop_
_entity_poly.entity_id
_entity_poly.type
_entity_poly.pdbx_seq_one_letter_code
_entity_poly.pdbx_strand_id
1 'polypeptide(L)'
;MTREAARGTRDEALLRMHANAVRIADDMATAARELGIRVATLDDGARLIDAGVEAEGSYEAGRLFSEACLGGLGQVALAPRTLAGAPIREARVSVGQPLCGCMASQYAGWKIRKDRFFAMGSGPARSLAAAEPLFEKYPLRSR
;
A
#
# COMPACT_ATOMS: atom_id res chain seq x y z
N MET A 1 -15.81 23.93 3.56
CA MET A 1 -14.61 23.47 4.31
C MET A 1 -13.51 24.49 4.07
N THR A 2 -12.83 25.01 5.11
CA THR A 2 -11.77 26.02 4.95
C THR A 2 -10.45 25.37 4.48
N ARG A 3 -9.57 26.14 3.82
CA ARG A 3 -8.26 25.63 3.35
C ARG A 3 -7.39 25.09 4.49
N GLU A 4 -7.52 25.66 5.68
CA GLU A 4 -6.80 25.25 6.87
C GLU A 4 -7.32 23.92 7.45
N ALA A 5 -8.64 23.72 7.47
CA ALA A 5 -9.24 22.44 7.87
C ALA A 5 -8.87 21.30 6.90
N ALA A 6 -8.84 21.59 5.59
CA ALA A 6 -8.40 20.64 4.57
C ALA A 6 -6.90 20.28 4.70
N ARG A 7 -6.06 21.25 5.11
CA ARG A 7 -4.64 21.03 5.41
C ARG A 7 -4.47 20.12 6.62
N GLY A 8 -5.14 20.41 7.73
CA GLY A 8 -5.08 19.58 8.95
C GLY A 8 -5.50 18.13 8.71
N THR A 9 -6.61 17.94 7.97
CA THR A 9 -7.12 16.60 7.61
C THR A 9 -6.13 15.79 6.77
N ARG A 10 -5.38 16.46 5.88
CA ARG A 10 -4.39 15.82 5.03
C ARG A 10 -3.14 15.42 5.82
N ASP A 11 -2.63 16.32 6.66
CA ASP A 11 -1.40 16.07 7.42
C ASP A 11 -1.62 14.92 8.42
N GLU A 12 -2.80 14.82 9.03
CA GLU A 12 -3.22 13.67 9.85
C GLU A 12 -3.27 12.37 9.03
N ALA A 13 -3.83 12.42 7.82
CA ALA A 13 -3.89 11.26 6.92
C ALA A 13 -2.49 10.77 6.52
N LEU A 14 -1.55 11.68 6.22
CA LEU A 14 -0.17 11.37 5.88
C LEU A 14 0.62 10.78 7.04
N LEU A 15 0.27 11.13 8.28
CA LEU A 15 0.89 10.54 9.47
C LEU A 15 0.35 9.13 9.73
N ARG A 16 -0.98 8.99 9.80
CA ARG A 16 -1.62 7.73 10.19
C ARG A 16 -1.39 6.60 9.17
N MET A 17 -1.15 6.94 7.91
CA MET A 17 -1.03 5.93 6.86
C MET A 17 0.17 4.98 7.04
N HIS A 18 1.26 5.47 7.63
CA HIS A 18 2.43 4.65 7.92
C HIS A 18 2.12 3.62 9.01
N ALA A 19 1.57 4.09 10.14
CA ALA A 19 1.18 3.22 11.24
C ALA A 19 0.13 2.18 10.81
N ASN A 20 -0.85 2.60 10.00
CA ASN A 20 -1.86 1.70 9.46
C ASN A 20 -1.26 0.62 8.55
N ALA A 21 -0.35 0.98 7.65
CA ALA A 21 0.30 0.01 6.77
C ALA A 21 1.20 -0.96 7.54
N VAL A 22 1.91 -0.48 8.57
CA VAL A 22 2.69 -1.33 9.47
C VAL A 22 1.78 -2.35 10.16
N ARG A 23 0.66 -1.89 10.74
CA ARG A 23 -0.32 -2.79 11.36
C ARG A 23 -0.85 -3.84 10.38
N ILE A 24 -1.19 -3.45 9.16
CA ILE A 24 -1.63 -4.42 8.14
C ILE A 24 -0.51 -5.43 7.81
N ALA A 25 0.75 -4.97 7.69
CA ALA A 25 1.88 -5.85 7.46
C ALA A 25 2.16 -6.79 8.64
N ASP A 26 1.93 -6.34 9.87
CA ASP A 26 2.03 -7.17 11.09
C ASP A 26 0.92 -8.23 11.13
N ASP A 27 -0.31 -7.85 10.80
CA ASP A 27 -1.45 -8.76 10.69
C ASP A 27 -1.16 -9.82 9.60
N MET A 28 -0.64 -9.41 8.45
CA MET A 28 -0.21 -10.32 7.38
C MET A 28 0.88 -11.28 7.85
N ALA A 29 1.92 -10.78 8.52
CA ALA A 29 3.02 -11.61 8.99
C ALA A 29 2.57 -12.62 10.06
N THR A 30 1.65 -12.22 10.95
CA THR A 30 1.07 -13.09 11.97
C THR A 30 0.24 -14.21 11.33
N ALA A 31 -0.52 -13.90 10.28
CA ALA A 31 -1.37 -14.85 9.56
C ALA A 31 -0.66 -15.53 8.37
N ALA A 32 0.69 -15.55 8.34
CA ALA A 32 1.44 -15.90 7.14
C ALA A 32 1.06 -17.24 6.50
N ARG A 33 0.86 -18.28 7.33
CA ARG A 33 0.45 -19.62 6.88
C ARG A 33 -0.94 -19.60 6.23
N GLU A 34 -1.90 -18.92 6.83
CA GLU A 34 -3.29 -18.85 6.35
C GLU A 34 -3.40 -18.05 5.05
N LEU A 35 -2.55 -17.04 4.92
CA LEU A 35 -2.49 -16.18 3.74
C LEU A 35 -1.66 -16.77 2.60
N GLY A 36 -0.99 -17.91 2.82
CA GLY A 36 -0.11 -18.54 1.82
C GLY A 36 1.13 -17.71 1.50
N ILE A 37 1.61 -16.88 2.45
CA ILE A 37 2.78 -16.00 2.28
C ILE A 37 3.97 -16.49 3.10
N ARG A 38 5.17 -15.99 2.79
CA ARG A 38 6.39 -16.27 3.55
C ARG A 38 6.92 -15.00 4.19
N VAL A 39 7.44 -15.13 5.41
CA VAL A 39 8.03 -14.02 6.16
C VAL A 39 9.46 -14.39 6.52
N ALA A 40 10.38 -13.46 6.29
CA ALA A 40 11.77 -13.57 6.69
C ALA A 40 12.25 -12.25 7.29
N THR A 41 13.25 -12.33 8.17
CA THR A 41 14.01 -11.18 8.63
C THR A 41 15.38 -11.22 7.95
N LEU A 42 15.76 -10.13 7.29
CA LEU A 42 17.05 -9.99 6.62
C LEU A 42 18.13 -9.62 7.63
N ASP A 43 19.40 -9.73 7.22
CA ASP A 43 20.56 -9.50 8.09
C ASP A 43 20.62 -8.07 8.69
N ASP A 44 20.02 -7.09 8.02
CA ASP A 44 19.92 -5.70 8.49
C ASP A 44 18.67 -5.44 9.37
N GLY A 45 17.93 -6.49 9.72
CA GLY A 45 16.70 -6.42 10.51
C GLY A 45 15.45 -6.07 9.71
N ALA A 46 15.55 -5.80 8.40
CA ALA A 46 14.37 -5.56 7.58
C ALA A 46 13.50 -6.82 7.49
N ARG A 47 12.18 -6.66 7.60
CA ARG A 47 11.22 -7.75 7.37
C ARG A 47 10.86 -7.84 5.89
N LEU A 48 11.07 -9.01 5.31
CA LEU A 48 10.62 -9.36 3.98
C LEU A 48 9.35 -10.21 4.07
N ILE A 49 8.29 -9.76 3.41
CA ILE A 49 7.04 -10.53 3.22
C ILE A 49 6.96 -10.89 1.74
N ASP A 50 7.18 -12.15 1.41
CA ASP A 50 6.96 -12.69 0.07
C ASP A 50 5.52 -13.15 -0.07
N ALA A 51 4.76 -12.43 -0.90
CA ALA A 51 3.34 -12.66 -1.14
C ALA A 51 3.03 -13.18 -2.56
N GLY A 52 4.03 -13.66 -3.31
CA GLY A 52 3.79 -14.16 -4.67
C GLY A 52 5.00 -14.43 -5.57
N VAL A 53 6.24 -14.37 -5.06
CA VAL A 53 7.44 -14.74 -5.83
C VAL A 53 7.70 -16.23 -5.68
N GLU A 54 8.01 -16.66 -4.46
CA GLU A 54 8.20 -18.07 -4.13
C GLU A 54 7.02 -18.62 -3.32
N ALA A 55 6.30 -17.72 -2.63
CA ALA A 55 5.03 -18.01 -1.97
C ALA A 55 3.86 -18.06 -2.98
N GLU A 56 2.86 -18.90 -2.71
CA GLU A 56 1.65 -19.00 -3.55
C GLU A 56 0.79 -17.73 -3.44
N GLY A 57 0.72 -17.14 -2.26
CA GLY A 57 -0.17 -16.04 -1.95
C GLY A 57 -1.63 -16.48 -1.81
N SER A 58 -2.52 -15.50 -1.70
CA SER A 58 -3.96 -15.73 -1.63
C SER A 58 -4.73 -14.47 -2.01
N TYR A 59 -6.03 -14.61 -2.27
CA TYR A 59 -6.92 -13.46 -2.47
C TYR A 59 -6.89 -12.49 -1.28
N GLU A 60 -6.87 -13.02 -0.06
CA GLU A 60 -6.82 -12.21 1.15
C GLU A 60 -5.47 -11.52 1.32
N ALA A 61 -4.36 -12.19 0.99
CA ALA A 61 -3.03 -11.56 0.95
C ALA A 61 -3.02 -10.38 -0.04
N GLY A 62 -3.60 -10.55 -1.23
CA GLY A 62 -3.73 -9.47 -2.22
C GLY A 62 -4.61 -8.32 -1.76
N ARG A 63 -5.70 -8.61 -1.05
CA ARG A 63 -6.60 -7.61 -0.44
C ARG A 63 -5.85 -6.76 0.60
N LEU A 64 -5.18 -7.42 1.55
CA LEU A 64 -4.39 -6.77 2.60
C LEU A 64 -3.20 -5.99 2.03
N PHE A 65 -2.48 -6.57 1.07
CA PHE A 65 -1.38 -5.89 0.37
C PHE A 65 -1.87 -4.60 -0.31
N SER A 66 -3.03 -4.65 -0.97
CA SER A 66 -3.62 -3.48 -1.63
C SER A 66 -4.02 -2.39 -0.62
N GLU A 67 -4.58 -2.77 0.54
CA GLU A 67 -4.88 -1.83 1.63
C GLU A 67 -3.60 -1.25 2.25
N ALA A 68 -2.54 -2.03 2.39
CA ALA A 68 -1.23 -1.54 2.83
C ALA A 68 -0.63 -0.56 1.80
N CYS A 69 -0.76 -0.82 0.50
CA CYS A 69 -0.38 0.14 -0.54
C CYS A 69 -1.18 1.43 -0.44
N LEU A 70 -2.47 1.38 -0.09
CA LEU A 70 -3.30 2.55 0.18
C LEU A 70 -3.00 3.22 1.54
N GLY A 71 -2.03 2.70 2.30
CA GLY A 71 -1.67 3.20 3.62
C GLY A 71 -2.78 3.01 4.66
N GLY A 72 -3.65 2.01 4.46
CA GLY A 72 -4.86 1.81 5.25
C GLY A 72 -5.85 2.99 5.21
N LEU A 73 -5.76 3.86 4.18
CA LEU A 73 -6.69 4.97 3.96
C LEU A 73 -7.85 4.61 3.01
N GLY A 74 -7.87 3.37 2.53
CA GLY A 74 -8.92 2.82 1.70
C GLY A 74 -9.24 1.39 2.09
N GLN A 75 -10.41 0.94 1.68
CA GLN A 75 -10.89 -0.42 1.86
C GLN A 75 -10.95 -1.12 0.50
N VAL A 76 -10.55 -2.38 0.50
CA VAL A 76 -10.63 -3.26 -0.66
C VAL A 76 -11.53 -4.44 -0.30
N ALA A 77 -12.61 -4.62 -1.06
CA ALA A 77 -13.49 -5.77 -0.95
C ALA A 77 -13.38 -6.64 -2.21
N LEU A 78 -13.36 -7.96 -2.03
CA LEU A 78 -13.39 -8.91 -3.14
C LEU A 78 -14.81 -9.47 -3.26
N ALA A 79 -15.40 -9.34 -4.45
CA ALA A 79 -16.75 -9.81 -4.73
C ALA A 79 -16.78 -10.64 -6.01
N PRO A 80 -17.62 -11.69 -6.10
CA PRO A 80 -17.92 -12.30 -7.39
C PRO A 80 -18.67 -11.31 -8.28
N ARG A 81 -18.38 -11.33 -9.58
CA ARG A 81 -19.08 -10.55 -10.59
C ARG A 81 -19.13 -11.31 -11.91
N THR A 82 -20.14 -11.07 -12.73
CA THR A 82 -20.17 -11.51 -14.12
C THR A 82 -19.79 -10.35 -15.03
N LEU A 83 -18.79 -10.55 -15.88
CA LEU A 83 -18.35 -9.57 -16.89
C LEU A 83 -18.40 -10.24 -18.27
N ALA A 84 -19.19 -9.68 -19.18
CA ALA A 84 -19.41 -10.24 -20.52
C ALA A 84 -19.77 -11.74 -20.53
N GLY A 85 -20.58 -12.19 -19.57
CA GLY A 85 -21.01 -13.59 -19.44
C GLY A 85 -20.02 -14.51 -18.71
N ALA A 86 -18.81 -14.05 -18.37
CA ALA A 86 -17.82 -14.84 -17.65
C ALA A 86 -17.81 -14.50 -16.14
N PRO A 87 -17.71 -15.49 -15.23
CA PRO A 87 -17.53 -15.24 -13.81
C PRO A 87 -16.11 -14.74 -13.54
N ILE A 88 -16.01 -13.65 -12.80
CA ILE A 88 -14.75 -13.03 -12.37
C ILE A 88 -14.78 -12.72 -10.87
N ARG A 89 -13.61 -12.44 -10.31
CA ARG A 89 -13.47 -11.77 -9.00
C ARG A 89 -13.18 -10.30 -9.24
N GLU A 90 -14.00 -9.43 -8.68
CA GLU A 90 -13.87 -7.99 -8.73
C GLU A 90 -13.29 -7.48 -7.42
N ALA A 91 -12.29 -6.59 -7.52
CA ALA A 91 -11.85 -5.77 -6.40
C ALA A 91 -12.63 -4.44 -6.41
N ARG A 92 -13.35 -4.16 -5.33
CA ARG A 92 -14.03 -2.87 -5.10
C ARG A 92 -13.21 -2.04 -4.14
N VAL A 93 -12.80 -0.87 -4.58
CA VAL A 93 -11.89 0.00 -3.83
C VAL A 93 -12.60 1.30 -3.48
N SER A 94 -12.62 1.61 -2.19
CA SER A 94 -13.21 2.85 -1.64
C SER A 94 -12.14 3.59 -0.85
N VAL A 95 -11.85 4.84 -1.20
CA VAL A 95 -10.78 5.64 -0.58
C VAL A 95 -11.34 6.98 -0.10
N GLY A 96 -11.29 7.24 1.21
CA GLY A 96 -11.81 8.47 1.80
C GLY A 96 -10.90 9.69 1.59
N GLN A 97 -9.58 9.47 1.54
CA GLN A 97 -8.58 10.51 1.29
C GLN A 97 -7.75 10.19 0.02
N PRO A 98 -8.31 10.33 -1.19
CA PRO A 98 -7.71 9.84 -2.43
C PRO A 98 -6.32 10.42 -2.74
N LEU A 99 -6.05 11.69 -2.42
CA LEU A 99 -4.71 12.26 -2.61
C LEU A 99 -3.65 11.58 -1.73
N CYS A 100 -3.99 11.24 -0.48
CA CYS A 100 -3.05 10.56 0.42
C CYS A 100 -2.96 9.08 0.07
N GLY A 101 -4.11 8.38 0.05
CA GLY A 101 -4.16 6.94 -0.19
C GLY A 101 -3.69 6.54 -1.58
N CYS A 102 -4.16 7.23 -2.64
CA CYS A 102 -3.83 6.85 -4.01
C CYS A 102 -2.51 7.48 -4.48
N MET A 103 -2.33 8.79 -4.30
CA MET A 103 -1.18 9.49 -4.90
C MET A 103 0.08 9.46 -4.02
N ALA A 104 -0.06 9.77 -2.72
CA ALA A 104 1.09 9.79 -1.79
C ALA A 104 1.57 8.38 -1.43
N SER A 105 0.68 7.38 -1.48
CA SER A 105 0.94 6.01 -1.06
C SER A 105 0.85 5.01 -2.24
N GLN A 106 -0.34 4.62 -2.70
CA GLN A 106 -0.54 3.48 -3.61
C GLN A 106 0.22 3.58 -4.94
N TYR A 107 0.26 4.76 -5.54
CA TYR A 107 0.87 4.99 -6.84
C TYR A 107 2.29 4.40 -6.92
N ALA A 108 2.56 3.61 -7.95
CA ALA A 108 3.84 2.94 -8.16
C ALA A 108 4.85 3.88 -8.84
N GLY A 109 5.22 4.96 -8.16
CA GLY A 109 6.04 6.02 -8.75
C GLY A 109 7.53 5.93 -8.42
N TRP A 110 7.92 5.23 -7.35
CA TRP A 110 9.31 5.20 -6.90
C TRP A 110 10.10 4.12 -7.63
N LYS A 111 11.03 4.52 -8.51
CA LYS A 111 11.95 3.58 -9.16
C LYS A 111 13.08 3.21 -8.20
N ILE A 112 13.05 1.98 -7.68
CA ILE A 112 14.10 1.45 -6.81
C ILE A 112 15.11 0.72 -7.68
N ARG A 113 16.37 1.16 -7.65
CA ARG A 113 17.49 0.57 -8.39
C ARG A 113 18.67 0.39 -7.46
N LYS A 114 19.18 -0.84 -7.39
CA LYS A 114 20.40 -1.18 -6.66
C LYS A 114 21.09 -2.33 -7.40
N ASP A 115 22.29 -2.09 -7.91
CA ASP A 115 23.03 -3.04 -8.74
C ASP A 115 22.18 -3.60 -9.89
N ARG A 116 21.89 -4.91 -9.88
CA ARG A 116 21.03 -5.57 -10.88
C ARG A 116 19.55 -5.60 -10.51
N PHE A 117 19.18 -5.18 -9.30
CA PHE A 117 17.80 -5.18 -8.84
C PHE A 117 17.05 -3.94 -9.32
N PHE A 118 15.83 -4.15 -9.81
CA PHE A 118 14.90 -3.10 -10.21
C PHE A 118 13.48 -3.45 -9.75
N ALA A 119 12.81 -2.50 -9.11
CA ALA A 119 11.40 -2.60 -8.78
C ALA A 119 10.71 -1.23 -8.84
N MET A 120 9.40 -1.26 -9.08
CA MET A 120 8.53 -0.11 -8.86
C MET A 120 8.01 -0.16 -7.44
N GLY A 121 8.40 0.80 -6.62
CA GLY A 121 7.94 0.98 -5.25
C GLY A 121 6.58 1.69 -5.21
N SER A 122 5.67 1.11 -4.44
CA SER A 122 4.36 1.62 -4.03
C SER A 122 4.31 1.71 -2.50
N GLY A 123 3.26 2.33 -1.97
CA GLY A 123 2.97 2.36 -0.54
C GLY A 123 3.51 3.60 0.18
N PRO A 124 3.25 3.71 1.49
CA PRO A 124 3.37 4.96 2.21
C PRO A 124 4.82 5.42 2.36
N ALA A 125 5.80 4.51 2.33
CA ALA A 125 7.23 4.86 2.36
C ALA A 125 7.64 5.86 1.26
N ARG A 126 6.90 5.89 0.14
CA ARG A 126 7.11 6.88 -0.93
C ARG A 126 7.00 8.32 -0.45
N SER A 127 6.07 8.61 0.48
CA SER A 127 5.89 9.97 0.98
C SER A 127 7.02 10.41 1.93
N LEU A 128 7.78 9.48 2.50
CA LEU A 128 8.98 9.77 3.29
C LEU A 128 10.19 9.96 2.37
N ALA A 129 10.39 9.04 1.42
CA ALA A 129 11.49 9.09 0.47
C ALA A 129 11.39 10.31 -0.46
N ALA A 130 10.18 10.66 -0.88
CA ALA A 130 9.87 11.79 -1.75
C ALA A 130 10.73 11.83 -3.04
N ALA A 131 11.06 10.67 -3.59
CA ALA A 131 11.98 10.50 -4.71
C ALA A 131 11.38 10.87 -6.09
N GLU A 132 10.18 11.45 -6.13
CA GLU A 132 9.40 11.70 -7.34
C GLU A 132 9.02 13.18 -7.44
N PRO A 133 9.00 13.77 -8.67
CA PRO A 133 8.58 15.17 -8.86
C PRO A 133 7.16 15.49 -8.35
N LEU A 134 6.32 14.46 -8.17
CA LEU A 134 4.99 14.57 -7.58
C LEU A 134 5.02 15.27 -6.21
N PHE A 135 6.04 14.98 -5.39
CA PHE A 135 6.13 15.51 -4.02
C PHE A 135 6.62 16.96 -3.95
N GLU A 136 7.18 17.50 -5.04
CA GLU A 136 7.46 18.93 -5.19
C GLU A 136 6.20 19.71 -5.57
N LYS A 137 5.36 19.11 -6.42
CA LYS A 137 4.14 19.73 -6.94
C LYS A 137 2.97 19.70 -5.95
N TYR A 138 2.88 18.66 -5.13
CA TYR A 138 1.77 18.46 -4.20
C TYR A 138 2.27 18.34 -2.76
N PRO A 139 1.56 18.92 -1.78
CA PRO A 139 1.93 18.87 -0.36
C PRO A 139 1.59 17.49 0.24
N LEU A 140 2.24 16.45 -0.26
CA LEU A 140 1.98 15.03 0.07
C LEU A 140 3.18 14.32 0.70
N ARG A 141 4.26 15.06 0.98
CA ARG A 141 5.43 14.54 1.67
C ARG A 141 5.13 14.39 3.17
N SER A 142 5.38 13.20 3.71
CA SER A 142 5.32 12.95 5.16
C SER A 142 6.55 13.56 5.84
N ARG A 143 6.40 13.91 7.12
CA ARG A 143 7.46 14.45 7.97
C ARG A 143 7.86 13.43 9.03
#